data_AF-A0A849RNG6-F1
#
_entry.id   AF-A0A849RNG6-F1
#
_cell.length_a   1.000
_cell.length_b   1.000
_cell.length_c   1.000
_cell.angle_alpha   90.00
_cell.angle_beta   90.00
_cell.angle_gamma   90.00
#
_symmetry.space_group_name_H-M   'P 1'
#
loop_
_entity.id
_entity.type
_entity.pdbx_description
1 polymer ?
#
loop_
_entity_poly.entity_id
_entity_poly.type
_entity_poly.pdbx_seq_one_letter_code
_entity_poly.pdbx_strand_id
1 'polypeptide(L)'
;MRWEGQRESDNVEDRRGMGPARVGGVGGLGLGGIVLVLAVSYFTGINPVTLLNMLNGVQEITDSSAPSEPTPTAPAGSPTDKLGKFAGVVLADTETTWRQLFGPQYEEPRLVLFTGAVQSACGTTSSAVGPFYCPRDHKVYLDLSFFNEMSQRLGAPGDFAQAYVIAHEVGHHVQNLMGIAEKVTR
;
A
#
# COMPACT_ATOMS: atom_id res chain seq x y z
N MET A 1 21.02 -11.56 -7.61
CA MET A 1 21.54 -11.31 -6.24
C MET A 1 21.27 -12.56 -5.42
N ARG A 2 22.08 -12.97 -4.43
CA ARG A 2 21.74 -14.13 -3.58
C ARG A 2 21.07 -13.62 -2.32
N TRP A 3 19.76 -13.83 -2.16
CA TRP A 3 18.99 -13.30 -1.03
C TRP A 3 18.22 -14.37 -0.25
N GLU A 4 17.96 -15.53 -0.87
CA GLU A 4 17.21 -16.62 -0.23
C GLU A 4 17.98 -17.15 1.00
N GLY A 5 17.27 -17.28 2.13
CA GLY A 5 17.85 -17.74 3.40
C GLY A 5 18.58 -16.65 4.21
N GLN A 6 18.59 -15.39 3.75
CA GLN A 6 19.10 -14.26 4.53
C GLN A 6 18.09 -13.77 5.58
N ARG A 7 18.55 -12.90 6.49
CA ARG A 7 17.68 -12.24 7.50
C ARG A 7 16.62 -11.40 6.80
N GLU A 8 15.37 -11.55 7.21
CA GLU A 8 14.27 -10.66 6.85
C GLU A 8 14.08 -9.59 7.94
N SER A 9 13.63 -8.39 7.56
CA SER A 9 13.34 -7.31 8.52
C SER A 9 11.99 -7.54 9.21
N ASP A 10 11.93 -7.21 10.50
CA ASP A 10 10.69 -7.20 11.29
C ASP A 10 9.86 -5.92 11.07
N ASN A 11 10.39 -4.95 10.31
CA ASN A 11 9.77 -3.64 10.04
C ASN A 11 8.91 -3.62 8.76
N VAL A 12 8.47 -4.77 8.28
CA VAL A 12 7.59 -4.87 7.10
C VAL A 12 6.13 -4.98 7.52
N GLU A 13 5.33 -4.01 7.10
CA GLU A 13 3.87 -3.98 7.26
C GLU A 13 3.22 -4.38 5.92
N ASP A 14 2.80 -5.64 5.78
CA ASP A 14 2.06 -6.08 4.60
C ASP A 14 0.57 -5.69 4.70
N ARG A 15 0.19 -4.65 3.94
CA ARG A 15 -1.19 -4.16 3.83
C ARG A 15 -1.84 -4.52 2.50
N ARG A 16 -1.20 -5.38 1.69
CA ARG A 16 -1.77 -5.85 0.42
C ARG A 16 -3.02 -6.67 0.72
N GLY A 17 -4.05 -6.51 -0.12
CA GLY A 17 -5.35 -7.16 0.10
C GLY A 17 -6.16 -6.58 1.27
N MET A 18 -5.61 -5.66 2.07
CA MET A 18 -6.34 -4.86 3.05
C MET A 18 -7.00 -3.67 2.36
N GLY A 19 -7.85 -3.96 1.37
CA GLY A 19 -8.87 -3.00 0.97
C GLY A 19 -9.84 -2.78 2.14
N PRO A 20 -10.69 -1.73 2.11
CA PRO A 20 -11.82 -1.66 3.03
C PRO A 20 -12.50 -3.02 2.96
N ALA A 21 -12.56 -3.71 4.10
CA ALA A 21 -13.26 -4.97 4.19
C ALA A 21 -14.61 -4.72 3.53
N ARG A 22 -14.87 -5.38 2.39
CA ARG A 22 -16.22 -5.41 1.84
C ARG A 22 -17.03 -6.00 2.96
N VAL A 23 -17.72 -5.14 3.70
CA VAL A 23 -18.62 -5.53 4.77
C VAL A 23 -19.68 -6.40 4.09
N GLY A 24 -19.50 -7.71 4.22
CA GLY A 24 -20.48 -8.73 3.86
C GLY A 24 -20.56 -9.07 2.37
N GLY A 25 -20.13 -10.30 2.06
CA GLY A 25 -20.93 -11.17 1.19
C GLY A 25 -20.80 -10.97 -0.31
N VAL A 26 -20.93 -12.09 -1.02
CA VAL A 26 -21.03 -12.20 -2.47
C VAL A 26 -22.14 -11.29 -3.00
N GLY A 27 -21.77 -10.28 -3.81
CA GLY A 27 -22.71 -9.41 -4.53
C GLY A 27 -23.22 -8.23 -3.68
N GLY A 28 -22.92 -7.01 -4.13
CA GLY A 28 -23.22 -5.77 -3.41
C GLY A 28 -24.68 -5.65 -2.95
N LEU A 29 -24.83 -5.55 -1.63
CA LEU A 29 -25.90 -4.99 -0.79
C LEU A 29 -25.95 -5.87 0.46
N GLY A 30 -25.44 -5.34 1.59
CA GLY A 30 -25.65 -6.00 2.87
C GLY A 30 -27.15 -6.18 3.17
N LEU A 31 -27.49 -6.99 4.19
CA LEU A 31 -28.87 -7.25 4.58
C LEU A 31 -29.72 -5.97 4.71
N GLY A 32 -29.13 -4.88 5.22
CA GLY A 32 -29.80 -3.58 5.28
C GLY A 32 -30.11 -2.94 3.92
N GLY A 33 -29.23 -3.12 2.94
CA GLY A 33 -29.43 -2.65 1.56
C GLY A 33 -30.53 -3.42 0.83
N ILE A 34 -30.59 -4.74 1.03
CA ILE A 34 -31.68 -5.58 0.50
C ILE A 34 -33.02 -5.16 1.09
N VAL A 35 -33.08 -4.93 2.40
CA VAL A 35 -34.32 -4.46 3.07
C VAL A 35 -34.76 -3.10 2.51
N LEU A 36 -33.82 -2.19 2.25
CA LEU A 36 -34.12 -0.88 1.69
C LEU A 36 -34.63 -0.95 0.24
N VAL A 37 -34.00 -1.77 -0.61
CA VAL A 37 -34.47 -2.03 -1.99
C VAL A 37 -35.88 -2.63 -1.99
N LEU A 38 -36.15 -3.57 -1.09
CA LEU A 38 -37.48 -4.20 -0.96
C LEU A 38 -38.53 -3.20 -0.45
N ALA A 39 -38.18 -2.32 0.50
CA ALA A 39 -39.08 -1.29 0.99
C ALA A 39 -39.43 -0.28 -0.11
N VAL A 40 -38.43 0.24 -0.83
CA VAL A 40 -38.65 1.15 -1.96
C VAL A 40 -39.47 0.47 -3.05
N SER A 41 -39.16 -0.78 -3.41
CA SER A 41 -39.94 -1.57 -4.35
C SER A 41 -41.40 -1.72 -3.92
N TYR A 42 -41.67 -1.97 -2.65
CA TYR A 42 -43.02 -2.12 -2.11
C TYR A 42 -43.83 -0.82 -2.20
N PHE A 43 -43.24 0.33 -1.87
CA PHE A 43 -43.94 1.63 -1.91
C PHE A 43 -44.07 2.23 -3.31
N THR A 44 -43.12 1.95 -4.20
CA THR A 44 -43.08 2.55 -5.55
C THR A 44 -43.59 1.62 -6.65
N GLY A 45 -43.75 0.32 -6.37
CA GLY A 45 -44.13 -0.70 -7.35
C GLY A 45 -43.04 -1.05 -8.36
N ILE A 46 -41.83 -0.47 -8.24
CA ILE A 46 -40.69 -0.72 -9.13
C ILE A 46 -40.10 -2.10 -8.81
N ASN A 47 -39.77 -2.89 -9.84
CA ASN A 47 -39.16 -4.21 -9.66
C ASN A 47 -37.80 -4.09 -8.93
N PRO A 48 -37.55 -4.89 -7.88
CA PRO A 48 -36.32 -4.78 -7.10
C PRO A 48 -35.06 -5.08 -7.92
N VAL A 49 -35.15 -5.89 -8.99
CA VAL A 49 -34.04 -6.18 -9.91
C VAL A 49 -33.71 -4.94 -10.75
N THR A 50 -34.72 -4.17 -11.18
CA THR A 50 -34.51 -2.92 -11.91
C THR A 50 -33.89 -1.86 -11.00
N LEU A 51 -34.37 -1.78 -9.76
CA LEU A 51 -33.78 -0.89 -8.76
C LEU A 51 -32.31 -1.28 -8.52
N LEU A 52 -32.04 -2.59 -8.33
CA LEU A 52 -30.70 -3.16 -8.14
C LEU A 52 -29.73 -2.76 -9.25
N ASN A 53 -30.15 -2.90 -10.51
CA ASN A 53 -29.35 -2.53 -11.67
C ASN A 53 -29.10 -1.01 -11.75
N MET A 54 -30.06 -0.20 -11.31
CA MET A 54 -29.93 1.24 -11.25
C MET A 54 -28.93 1.69 -10.18
N LEU A 55 -28.88 1.04 -9.00
CA LEU A 55 -27.85 1.36 -7.99
C LEU A 55 -26.46 0.89 -8.45
N ASN A 56 -26.37 -0.26 -9.11
CA ASN A 56 -25.11 -0.76 -9.68
C ASN A 56 -24.56 0.18 -10.76
N GLY A 57 -25.42 0.79 -11.58
CA GLY A 57 -25.03 1.79 -12.58
C GLY A 57 -24.63 3.16 -12.00
N VAL A 58 -25.13 3.52 -10.81
CA VAL A 58 -24.72 4.74 -10.10
C VAL A 58 -23.34 4.56 -9.44
N GLN A 59 -23.00 3.32 -9.05
CA GLN A 59 -21.74 3.02 -8.38
C GLN A 59 -20.50 3.17 -9.28
N GLU A 60 -20.65 3.08 -10.61
CA GLU A 60 -19.58 3.42 -11.57
C GLU A 60 -19.28 4.93 -11.64
N ILE A 61 -20.20 5.79 -11.17
CA ILE A 61 -20.07 7.26 -11.29
C ILE A 61 -19.51 7.89 -9.99
N THR A 62 -19.60 7.19 -8.86
CA THR A 62 -19.28 7.74 -7.52
C THR A 62 -17.91 7.34 -6.95
N ASP A 63 -17.01 6.73 -7.72
CA ASP A 63 -15.63 6.42 -7.29
C ASP A 63 -14.74 7.68 -7.13
N SER A 64 -15.31 8.87 -7.22
CA SER A 64 -14.69 10.11 -6.75
C SER A 64 -15.45 10.65 -5.54
N SER A 65 -14.76 10.66 -4.39
CA SER A 65 -15.07 11.47 -3.21
C SER A 65 -16.13 10.93 -2.24
N ALA A 66 -15.72 9.97 -1.39
CA ALA A 66 -16.22 9.90 -0.02
C ALA A 66 -15.02 9.84 0.96
N PRO A 67 -14.99 10.66 2.03
CA PRO A 67 -13.95 10.54 3.04
C PRO A 67 -14.24 9.28 3.87
N SER A 68 -13.49 8.21 3.62
CA SER A 68 -13.51 7.01 4.45
C SER A 68 -12.95 7.36 5.82
N GLU A 69 -13.75 7.18 6.87
CA GLU A 69 -13.25 7.14 8.25
C GLU A 69 -12.12 6.10 8.36
N PRO A 70 -11.08 6.36 9.19
CA PRO A 70 -9.98 5.41 9.37
C PRO A 70 -10.49 4.14 10.03
N THR A 71 -10.82 3.13 9.22
CA THR A 71 -11.06 1.77 9.69
C THR A 71 -9.79 1.27 10.38
N PRO A 72 -9.88 0.65 11.57
CA PRO A 72 -8.74 0.02 12.22
C PRO A 72 -8.12 -0.99 11.26
N THR A 73 -6.89 -0.72 10.81
CA THR A 73 -6.15 -1.62 9.94
C THR A 73 -6.00 -2.95 10.68
N ALA A 74 -6.48 -4.04 10.08
CA ALA A 74 -6.18 -5.39 10.56
C ALA A 74 -4.66 -5.52 10.77
N PRO A 75 -4.17 -6.35 11.71
CA PRO A 75 -2.74 -6.46 11.94
C PRO A 75 -2.04 -6.83 10.64
N ALA A 76 -1.25 -5.89 10.10
CA ALA A 76 -0.39 -6.10 8.96
C ALA A 76 0.62 -7.19 9.35
N GLY A 77 0.51 -8.36 8.71
CA GLY A 77 1.45 -9.45 8.93
C GLY A 77 2.74 -9.22 8.15
N SER A 78 3.75 -10.05 8.40
CA SER A 78 4.91 -10.14 7.52
C SER A 78 4.51 -10.81 6.20
N PRO A 79 5.09 -10.38 5.06
CA PRO A 79 4.79 -11.00 3.78
C PRO A 79 5.23 -12.46 3.74
N THR A 80 4.45 -13.31 3.08
CA THR A 80 4.76 -14.75 2.95
C THR A 80 5.22 -15.15 1.55
N ASP A 81 4.91 -14.34 0.53
CA ASP A 81 5.32 -14.59 -0.85
C ASP A 81 6.77 -14.17 -1.14
N LYS A 82 7.32 -14.71 -2.24
CA LYS A 82 8.72 -14.54 -2.62
C LYS A 82 9.13 -13.06 -2.76
N LEU A 83 8.30 -12.21 -3.37
CA LEU A 83 8.66 -10.81 -3.61
C LEU A 83 8.60 -9.99 -2.32
N GLY A 84 7.60 -10.23 -1.48
CA GLY A 84 7.53 -9.57 -0.18
C GLY A 84 8.69 -9.96 0.74
N LYS A 85 9.08 -11.24 0.78
CA LYS A 85 10.28 -11.70 1.49
C LYS A 85 11.56 -11.08 0.95
N PHE A 86 11.69 -11.03 -0.38
CA PHE A 86 12.81 -10.35 -1.03
C PHE A 86 12.90 -8.89 -0.57
N ALA A 87 11.79 -8.16 -0.56
CA ALA A 87 11.77 -6.77 -0.09
C ALA A 87 12.14 -6.67 1.40
N GLY A 88 11.71 -7.62 2.22
CA GLY A 88 12.10 -7.72 3.64
C GLY A 88 13.59 -7.98 3.85
N VAL A 89 14.22 -8.82 3.02
CA VAL A 89 15.68 -9.03 3.05
C VAL A 89 16.43 -7.77 2.65
N VAL A 90 16.01 -7.10 1.57
CA VAL A 90 16.65 -5.84 1.14
C VAL A 90 16.53 -4.78 2.23
N LEU A 91 15.37 -4.67 2.87
CA LEU A 91 15.19 -3.76 4.00
C LEU A 91 16.17 -4.11 5.14
N ALA A 92 16.25 -5.37 5.53
CA ALA A 92 17.18 -5.84 6.58
C ALA A 92 18.65 -5.53 6.27
N ASP A 93 19.06 -5.66 5.00
CA ASP A 93 20.42 -5.31 4.57
C ASP A 93 20.68 -3.81 4.69
N THR A 94 19.71 -2.97 4.32
CA THR A 94 19.83 -1.51 4.48
C THR A 94 19.85 -1.09 5.95
N GLU A 95 19.02 -1.69 6.80
CA GLU A 95 19.02 -1.47 8.24
C GLU A 95 20.38 -1.78 8.85
N THR A 96 20.93 -2.96 8.51
CA THR A 96 22.24 -3.40 8.98
C THR A 96 23.33 -2.43 8.54
N THR A 97 23.31 -2.02 7.28
CA THR A 97 24.31 -1.10 6.70
C THR A 97 24.27 0.27 7.39
N TRP A 98 23.09 0.89 7.48
CA TRP A 98 22.98 2.22 8.06
C TRP A 98 23.18 2.22 9.58
N ARG A 99 22.77 1.16 10.28
CA ARG A 99 23.06 0.99 11.71
C ARG A 99 24.56 0.86 11.99
N GLN A 100 25.35 0.26 11.10
CA GLN A 100 26.82 0.25 11.22
C GLN A 100 27.42 1.65 11.05
N LEU A 101 26.86 2.48 10.18
CA LEU A 101 27.37 3.82 9.87
C LEU A 101 26.96 4.89 10.90
N PHE A 102 25.71 4.85 11.35
CA PHE A 102 25.11 5.85 12.25
C PHE A 102 25.00 5.38 13.70
N GLY A 103 25.25 4.09 13.96
CA GLY A 103 25.19 3.51 15.29
C GLY A 103 23.77 3.46 15.87
N PRO A 104 23.61 3.54 17.20
CA PRO A 104 22.33 3.35 17.87
C PRO A 104 21.32 4.49 17.63
N GLN A 105 21.77 5.62 17.07
CA GLN A 105 20.90 6.76 16.75
C GLN A 105 20.13 6.56 15.44
N TYR A 106 20.47 5.55 14.65
CA TYR A 106 19.73 5.21 13.45
C TYR A 106 18.36 4.64 13.81
N GLU A 107 17.32 5.38 13.46
CA GLU A 107 15.95 4.90 13.44
C GLU A 107 15.75 4.05 12.17
N GLU A 108 15.20 2.84 12.31
CA GLU A 108 14.92 2.00 11.15
C GLU A 108 13.58 2.41 10.54
N PRO A 109 13.48 2.55 9.20
CA PRO A 109 12.23 2.85 8.55
C PRO A 109 11.33 1.62 8.55
N ARG A 110 10.01 1.84 8.49
CA ARG A 110 9.06 0.75 8.21
C ARG A 110 8.73 0.69 6.72
N LEU A 111 8.69 -0.51 6.16
CA LEU A 111 8.26 -0.74 4.79
C LEU A 111 6.79 -1.17 4.76
N VAL A 112 5.95 -0.41 4.10
CA VAL A 112 4.55 -0.72 3.87
C VAL A 112 4.38 -1.29 2.47
N LEU A 113 3.98 -2.55 2.38
CA LEU A 113 3.56 -3.16 1.12
C LEU A 113 2.09 -2.88 0.90
N PHE A 114 1.71 -2.37 -0.27
CA PHE A 114 0.32 -2.05 -0.60
C PHE A 114 -0.04 -2.45 -2.04
N THR A 115 -1.31 -2.29 -2.42
CA THR A 115 -1.79 -2.57 -3.77
C THR A 115 -2.74 -1.46 -4.23
N GLY A 116 -2.42 -0.83 -5.36
CA GLY A 116 -3.28 0.15 -6.04
C GLY A 116 -3.30 1.54 -5.41
N ALA A 117 -3.64 1.65 -4.13
CA ALA A 117 -3.64 2.92 -3.40
C ALA A 117 -3.30 2.75 -1.92
N VAL A 118 -2.73 3.80 -1.32
CA VAL A 118 -2.39 3.81 0.11
C VAL A 118 -2.58 5.20 0.71
N GLN A 119 -3.05 5.23 1.96
CA GLN A 119 -3.06 6.42 2.78
C GLN A 119 -1.78 6.48 3.62
N SER A 120 -1.00 7.55 3.44
CA SER A 120 0.18 7.88 4.26
C SER A 120 -0.06 9.16 5.07
N ALA A 121 0.86 9.52 5.96
CA ALA A 121 0.85 10.83 6.62
C ALA A 121 1.15 12.00 5.67
N CYS A 122 1.67 11.70 4.47
CA CYS A 122 1.92 12.67 3.40
C CYS A 122 0.71 12.87 2.47
N GLY A 123 -0.34 12.05 2.59
CA GLY A 123 -1.54 12.09 1.77
C GLY A 123 -1.90 10.72 1.18
N THR A 124 -2.95 10.70 0.36
CA THR A 124 -3.35 9.52 -0.41
C THR A 124 -2.54 9.46 -1.70
N THR A 125 -1.89 8.32 -1.96
CA THR A 125 -1.08 8.11 -3.17
C THR A 125 -1.53 6.83 -3.88
N SER A 126 -1.56 6.87 -5.21
CA SER A 126 -1.81 5.70 -6.06
C SER A 126 -0.50 5.02 -6.46
N SER A 127 -0.54 3.73 -6.77
CA SER A 127 0.61 2.96 -7.25
C SER A 127 1.23 3.50 -8.55
N ALA A 128 0.48 4.29 -9.34
CA ALA A 128 0.97 4.95 -10.55
C ALA A 128 2.11 5.96 -10.32
N VAL A 129 2.31 6.43 -9.08
CA VAL A 129 3.42 7.33 -8.72
C VAL A 129 4.73 6.56 -8.52
N GLY A 130 4.65 5.24 -8.27
CA GLY A 130 5.78 4.40 -7.92
C GLY A 130 6.07 4.37 -6.41
N PRO A 131 7.18 3.73 -6.01
CA PRO A 131 7.62 3.66 -4.61
C PRO A 131 7.99 5.05 -4.08
N PHE A 132 7.80 5.26 -2.78
CA PHE A 132 8.09 6.56 -2.16
C PHE A 132 8.38 6.44 -0.66
N TYR A 133 9.14 7.38 -0.12
CA TYR A 133 9.30 7.63 1.31
C TYR A 133 8.43 8.81 1.79
N CYS A 134 7.79 8.66 2.97
CA CYS A 134 7.07 9.75 3.62
C CYS A 134 7.80 10.22 4.91
N PRO A 135 8.29 11.47 4.95
CA PRO A 135 9.00 12.01 6.12
C PRO A 135 8.13 12.25 7.35
N ARG A 136 6.79 12.22 7.23
CA ARG A 136 5.88 12.49 8.36
C ARG A 136 5.57 11.28 9.22
N ASP A 137 5.69 10.08 8.66
CA ASP A 137 5.47 8.81 9.38
C ASP A 137 6.70 7.88 9.36
N HIS A 138 7.77 8.30 8.69
CA HIS A 138 9.04 7.58 8.56
C HIS A 138 8.88 6.22 7.87
N LYS A 139 7.97 6.15 6.88
CA LYS A 139 7.67 4.91 6.15
C LYS A 139 8.09 4.95 4.69
N VAL A 140 8.56 3.82 4.21
CA VAL A 140 8.75 3.51 2.79
C VAL A 140 7.50 2.77 2.31
N TYR A 141 6.95 3.18 1.17
CA TYR A 141 5.76 2.60 0.57
C TYR A 141 6.10 1.95 -0.76
N LEU A 142 5.71 0.69 -0.92
CA LEU A 142 6.02 -0.09 -2.11
C LEU A 142 4.81 -0.92 -2.57
N ASP A 143 4.38 -0.68 -3.81
CA ASP A 143 3.53 -1.61 -4.54
C ASP A 143 4.42 -2.54 -5.37
N LEU A 144 4.43 -3.83 -5.05
CA LEU A 144 5.29 -4.81 -5.73
C LEU A 144 4.95 -4.99 -7.22
N SER A 145 3.78 -4.55 -7.67
CA SER A 145 3.47 -4.52 -9.11
C SER A 145 4.39 -3.58 -9.90
N PHE A 146 4.98 -2.57 -9.25
CA PHE A 146 6.00 -1.70 -9.85
C PHE A 146 7.20 -2.48 -10.39
N PHE A 147 7.56 -3.61 -9.78
CA PHE A 147 8.65 -4.45 -10.27
C PHE A 147 8.35 -5.08 -11.63
N ASN A 148 7.08 -5.35 -11.92
CA ASN A 148 6.66 -5.79 -13.25
C ASN A 148 6.77 -4.65 -14.26
N GLU A 149 6.41 -3.43 -13.88
CA GLU A 149 6.54 -2.24 -14.74
C GLU A 149 7.99 -1.95 -15.09
N MET A 150 8.91 -2.03 -14.11
CA MET A 150 10.35 -1.88 -14.35
C MET A 150 10.88 -2.89 -15.37
N SER A 151 10.47 -4.15 -15.23
CA SER A 151 10.87 -5.22 -16.14
C SER A 151 10.31 -5.01 -17.55
N GLN A 152 9.01 -4.72 -17.66
CA GLN A 152 8.29 -4.68 -18.93
C GLN A 152 8.46 -3.38 -19.70
N ARG A 153 8.55 -2.24 -19.01
CA ARG A 153 8.55 -0.90 -19.64
C ARG A 153 9.92 -0.23 -19.64
N LEU A 154 10.72 -0.45 -18.60
CA LEU A 154 12.00 0.24 -18.43
C LEU A 154 13.20 -0.62 -18.83
N GLY A 155 12.98 -1.91 -19.15
CA GLY A 155 14.05 -2.83 -19.50
C GLY A 155 15.05 -3.05 -18.36
N ALA A 156 14.60 -2.86 -17.11
CA ALA A 156 15.41 -3.02 -15.90
C ALA A 156 14.96 -4.25 -15.08
N PRO A 157 15.09 -5.48 -15.61
CA PRO A 157 14.70 -6.68 -14.88
C PRO A 157 15.73 -7.04 -13.81
N GLY A 158 15.28 -7.90 -12.89
CA GLY A 158 16.15 -8.61 -11.95
C GLY A 158 16.29 -7.97 -10.58
N ASP A 159 16.75 -8.80 -9.64
CA ASP A 159 16.76 -8.49 -8.20
C ASP A 159 17.52 -7.20 -7.87
N PHE A 160 18.62 -6.91 -8.58
CA PHE A 160 19.43 -5.74 -8.25
C PHE A 160 18.69 -4.42 -8.49
N ALA A 161 17.96 -4.31 -9.60
CA ALA A 161 17.18 -3.11 -9.89
C ALA A 161 16.06 -2.91 -8.85
N GLN A 162 15.40 -4.00 -8.45
CA GLN A 162 14.37 -3.98 -7.41
C GLN A 162 14.95 -3.59 -6.04
N ALA A 163 16.09 -4.17 -5.66
CA ALA A 163 16.79 -3.83 -4.42
C ALA A 163 17.26 -2.38 -4.40
N TYR A 164 17.76 -1.88 -5.54
CA TYR A 164 18.19 -0.48 -5.68
C TYR A 164 17.05 0.49 -5.41
N VAL A 165 15.84 0.23 -5.90
CA VAL A 165 14.67 1.10 -5.66
C VAL A 165 14.31 1.13 -4.18
N ILE A 166 14.29 -0.03 -3.50
CA ILE A 166 14.05 -0.06 -2.05
C ILE A 166 15.13 0.74 -1.30
N ALA A 167 16.40 0.52 -1.65
CA ALA A 167 17.52 1.23 -1.04
C ALA A 167 17.48 2.74 -1.33
N HIS A 168 16.98 3.16 -2.50
CA HIS A 168 16.77 4.56 -2.85
C HIS A 168 15.79 5.24 -1.89
N GLU A 169 14.64 4.61 -1.65
CA GLU A 169 13.64 5.14 -0.71
C GLU A 169 14.16 5.16 0.74
N VAL A 170 14.95 4.16 1.14
CA VAL A 170 15.66 4.20 2.44
C VAL A 170 16.69 5.34 2.47
N GLY A 171 17.30 5.67 1.33
CA GLY A 171 18.17 6.85 1.19
C GLY A 171 17.44 8.15 1.52
N HIS A 172 16.19 8.31 1.08
CA HIS A 172 15.35 9.45 1.48
C HIS A 172 15.06 9.49 2.98
N HIS A 173 14.87 8.32 3.60
CA HIS A 173 14.75 8.23 5.06
C HIS A 173 16.01 8.75 5.77
N VAL A 174 17.19 8.31 5.34
CA VAL A 174 18.46 8.79 5.90
C VAL A 174 18.63 10.30 5.69
N GLN A 175 18.30 10.82 4.51
CA GLN A 175 18.32 12.27 4.25
C GLN A 175 17.39 13.04 5.20
N ASN A 176 16.23 12.48 5.54
CA ASN A 176 15.30 13.06 6.50
C ASN A 176 15.89 13.07 7.92
N LEU A 177 16.45 11.94 8.38
CA LEU A 177 17.10 11.84 9.70
C LEU A 177 18.27 12.82 9.85
N MET A 178 18.99 13.10 8.75
CA MET A 178 20.10 14.06 8.75
C MET A 178 19.65 15.53 8.65
N GLY A 179 18.34 15.81 8.53
CA GLY A 179 17.83 17.16 8.30
C GLY A 179 18.27 17.77 6.97
N ILE A 180 18.61 16.94 5.98
CA ILE A 180 19.03 17.36 4.63
C ILE A 180 17.82 17.52 3.70
N ALA A 181 16.75 16.74 3.92
CA ALA A 181 15.55 16.77 3.08
C ALA A 181 14.96 18.20 2.93
N GLU A 182 14.96 18.99 4.01
CA GLU A 182 14.49 20.39 4.01
C GLU A 182 15.38 21.35 3.22
N LYS A 183 16.64 20.97 2.95
CA LYS A 183 17.62 21.81 2.23
C LYS A 183 17.54 21.64 0.71
N VAL A 184 16.94 20.55 0.23
CA VAL A 184 16.80 20.24 -1.20
C VAL A 184 15.48 20.78 -1.78
N THR A 185 14.47 21.00 -0.92
CA THR A 185 13.15 21.50 -1.30
C THR A 185 13.02 23.03 -1.23
N ARG A 186 14.13 23.75 -1.05
CA ARG A 186 14.15 25.22 -0.90
C ARG A 186 14.82 25.92 -2.07
#